data_AF-A0A5J4PLD2-F1
#
_entry.id   AF-A0A5J4PLD2-F1
#
_cell.length_a   1.000
_cell.length_b   1.000
_cell.length_c   1.000
_cell.angle_alpha   90.00
_cell.angle_beta   90.00
_cell.angle_gamma   90.00
#
_symmetry.space_group_name_H-M   'P 1'
#
loop_
_entity.id
_entity.type
_entity.pdbx_description
1 polymer ?
#
loop_
_entity_poly.entity_id
_entity_poly.type
_entity_poly.pdbx_seq_one_letter_code
_entity_poly.pdbx_strand_id
1 'polypeptide(L)'
;MYLNILTKAVANRNLKSTADRQGVICPVCGHREHYWKRNKESYECKQCGKRQSLRANTVMHGSQLPFRYWFIAIHLLTSTKKSFSAAELQRQLGHKRYEPIWNMLH
;
A
#
# COMPACT_ATOMS: atom_id res chain seq x y z
N MET A 1 10.61 16.51 -11.94
CA MET A 1 11.20 15.39 -11.16
C MET A 1 11.00 15.51 -9.64
N TYR A 2 10.87 16.71 -9.06
CA TYR A 2 10.68 16.92 -7.61
C TYR A 2 9.27 16.63 -7.05
N LEU A 3 8.21 16.69 -7.87
CA LEU A 3 6.83 16.44 -7.42
C LEU A 3 6.50 14.98 -7.05
N ASN A 4 7.31 14.00 -7.47
CA ASN A 4 7.02 12.58 -7.22
C ASN A 4 7.61 12.02 -5.91
N ILE A 5 8.61 12.69 -5.32
CA ILE A 5 9.25 12.23 -4.08
C ILE A 5 8.42 12.64 -2.86
N LEU A 6 7.89 13.87 -2.87
CA LEU A 6 7.07 14.40 -1.78
C LEU A 6 5.78 13.57 -1.58
N THR A 7 5.15 13.12 -2.66
CA THR A 7 3.89 12.36 -2.60
C THR A 7 4.09 10.93 -2.07
N LYS A 8 5.18 10.24 -2.46
CA LYS A 8 5.49 8.90 -1.95
C LYS A 8 5.76 8.92 -0.44
N ALA A 9 6.58 9.86 0.02
CA ALA A 9 6.94 9.95 1.44
C ALA A 9 5.73 10.29 2.33
N VAL A 10 4.80 11.13 1.86
CA VAL A 10 3.58 11.46 2.61
C VAL A 10 2.65 10.25 2.73
N ALA A 11 2.40 9.54 1.63
CA ALA A 11 1.55 8.34 1.62
C ALA A 11 2.04 7.28 2.63
N ASN A 12 3.35 7.00 2.62
CA ASN A 12 3.94 5.99 3.48
C ASN A 12 3.89 6.39 4.95
N ARG A 13 4.08 7.68 5.26
CA ARG A 13 3.95 8.20 6.63
C ARG A 13 2.52 8.03 7.16
N ASN A 14 1.50 8.33 6.36
CA ASN A 14 0.10 8.20 6.77
C ASN A 14 -0.30 6.73 6.98
N LEU A 15 0.19 5.83 6.12
CA LEU A 15 -0.04 4.39 6.31
C LEU A 15 0.65 3.87 7.56
N LYS A 16 1.89 4.29 7.80
CA LYS A 16 2.63 3.94 9.02
C LYS A 16 1.91 4.43 10.28
N SER A 17 1.50 5.70 10.32
CA SER A 17 0.81 6.24 11.50
C SER A 17 -0.52 5.55 11.77
N THR A 18 -1.23 5.14 10.71
CA THR A 18 -2.46 4.35 10.82
C THR A 18 -2.17 2.95 11.37
N ALA A 19 -1.15 2.27 10.85
CA ALA A 19 -0.73 0.95 11.32
C ALA A 19 -0.24 0.97 12.78
N ASP A 20 0.53 1.99 13.17
CA ASP A 20 0.97 2.19 14.55
C ASP A 20 -0.23 2.36 15.50
N ARG A 21 -1.27 3.09 15.07
CA ARG A 21 -2.51 3.29 15.85
C ARG A 21 -3.33 2.00 15.97
N GLN A 22 -3.43 1.23 14.90
CA GLN A 22 -4.19 -0.04 14.88
C GLN A 22 -3.47 -1.14 15.67
N GLY A 23 -2.15 -1.03 15.83
CA GLY A 23 -1.32 -2.04 16.47
C GLY A 23 -0.89 -3.11 15.46
N VAL A 24 0.41 -3.21 15.24
CA VAL A 24 0.99 -4.18 14.32
C VAL A 24 1.21 -5.50 15.04
N ILE A 25 0.65 -6.59 14.49
CA ILE A 25 0.78 -7.95 15.02
C ILE A 25 1.63 -8.76 14.05
N CYS A 26 2.56 -9.56 14.58
CA CYS A 26 3.36 -10.46 13.76
C CYS A 26 2.48 -11.58 13.18
N PRO A 27 2.44 -11.78 11.86
CA PRO A 27 1.59 -12.81 11.25
C PRO A 27 2.08 -14.24 11.49
N VAL A 28 3.30 -14.43 12.01
CA VAL A 28 3.89 -15.76 12.25
C VAL A 28 3.74 -16.19 13.70
N CYS A 29 4.03 -15.29 14.66
CA CYS A 29 4.08 -15.65 16.08
C CYS A 29 3.14 -14.84 16.97
N GLY A 30 2.34 -13.92 16.42
CA GLY A 30 1.37 -13.11 17.18
C GLY A 30 1.98 -12.02 18.08
N HIS A 31 3.30 -11.90 18.13
CA HIS A 31 3.98 -10.88 18.94
C HIS A 31 3.67 -9.46 18.44
N ARG A 32 3.54 -8.50 19.37
CA ARG A 32 3.08 -7.13 19.06
C ARG A 32 4.20 -6.11 18.96
N GLU A 33 5.38 -6.40 19.51
CA GLU A 33 6.50 -5.49 19.43
C GLU A 33 7.33 -5.69 18.16
N HIS A 34 7.68 -4.57 17.54
CA HIS A 34 8.40 -4.56 16.27
C HIS A 34 9.45 -3.46 16.25
N TYR A 35 10.56 -3.69 15.53
CA TYR A 35 11.49 -2.65 15.11
C TYR A 35 11.01 -2.03 13.79
N TRP A 36 11.00 -0.70 13.72
CA TRP A 36 10.76 0.00 12.46
C TRP A 36 12.05 0.11 11.64
N LYS A 37 12.09 -0.52 10.46
CA LYS A 37 13.22 -0.45 9.53
C LYS A 37 12.95 0.63 8.49
N ARG A 38 13.42 1.85 8.75
CA ARG A 38 13.17 3.04 7.92
C ARG A 38 13.63 2.89 6.46
N ASN A 39 14.74 2.18 6.22
CA ASN A 39 15.30 1.95 4.88
C ASN A 39 14.45 1.02 4.01
N LYS A 40 13.63 0.15 4.62
CA LYS A 40 12.77 -0.82 3.92
C LYS A 40 11.28 -0.53 4.11
N GLU A 41 10.95 0.48 4.92
CA GLU A 41 9.58 0.85 5.29
C GLU A 41 8.77 -0.38 5.76
N SER A 42 9.37 -1.13 6.68
CA SER A 42 8.85 -2.40 7.17
C SER A 42 9.01 -2.54 8.67
N TYR A 43 8.11 -3.28 9.29
CA TYR A 43 8.21 -3.72 10.67
C TYR A 43 8.94 -5.07 10.72
N GLU A 44 9.85 -5.24 11.68
CA GLU A 44 10.55 -6.49 11.96
C GLU A 44 10.15 -6.95 13.37
N CYS A 45 9.57 -8.14 13.49
CA CYS A 45 9.12 -8.69 14.77
C CYS A 45 10.31 -8.88 15.72
N LYS A 46 10.19 -8.38 16.96
CA LYS A 46 11.26 -8.53 17.96
C LYS A 46 11.46 -9.97 18.44
N GLN A 47 10.45 -10.83 18.31
CA GLN A 47 10.50 -12.22 18.80
C GLN A 47 11.01 -13.21 17.75
N CYS A 48 10.44 -13.21 16.54
CA CYS A 48 10.79 -14.19 15.49
C CYS A 48 11.55 -13.60 14.30
N GLY A 49 11.83 -12.29 14.30
CA GLY A 49 12.56 -11.63 13.21
C GLY A 49 11.80 -11.49 11.89
N LYS A 50 10.54 -11.95 11.80
CA LYS A 50 9.73 -11.84 10.59
C LYS A 50 9.55 -10.37 10.20
N ARG A 51 9.80 -10.06 8.94
CA ARG A 51 9.55 -8.73 8.34
C ARG A 51 8.17 -8.66 7.70
N GLN A 52 7.49 -7.54 7.91
CA GLN A 52 6.24 -7.18 7.26
C GLN A 52 6.33 -5.75 6.73
N SER A 53 6.10 -5.56 5.42
CA SER A 53 6.08 -4.24 4.80
C SER A 53 4.81 -3.48 5.16
N LEU A 54 4.75 -2.16 4.93
CA LEU A 54 3.50 -1.38 5.04
C LEU A 54 2.36 -1.88 4.14
N ARG A 55 2.66 -2.70 3.13
CA ARG A 55 1.65 -3.33 2.26
C ARG A 55 1.18 -4.69 2.79
N ALA A 56 1.89 -5.26 3.75
CA ALA A 56 1.54 -6.56 4.30
C ALA A 56 0.13 -6.53 4.89
N ASN A 57 -0.65 -7.58 4.66
CA ASN A 57 -2.02 -7.71 5.17
C ASN A 57 -2.96 -6.56 4.74
N THR A 58 -2.70 -5.93 3.59
CA THR A 58 -3.61 -4.95 2.96
C THR A 58 -3.99 -5.43 1.57
N VAL A 59 -4.98 -4.79 0.95
CA VAL A 59 -5.31 -4.99 -0.48
C VAL A 59 -4.12 -4.73 -1.43
N MET A 60 -3.08 -4.04 -0.94
CA MET A 60 -1.87 -3.71 -1.69
C MET A 60 -0.78 -4.78 -1.54
N HIS A 61 -1.06 -5.89 -0.84
CA HIS A 61 -0.10 -6.97 -0.61
C HIS A 61 0.45 -7.51 -1.94
N GLY A 62 1.76 -7.77 -2.01
CA GLY A 62 2.43 -8.25 -3.22
C GLY A 62 2.54 -7.25 -4.37
N SER A 63 1.78 -6.14 -4.33
CA SER A 63 1.82 -5.14 -5.39
C SER A 63 3.07 -4.27 -5.35
N GLN A 64 3.64 -4.03 -6.53
CA GLN A 64 4.72 -3.07 -6.73
C GLN A 64 4.20 -1.68 -7.13
N LEU A 65 2.88 -1.51 -7.30
CA LEU A 65 2.30 -0.24 -7.71
C LEU A 65 2.53 0.85 -6.64
N PRO A 66 2.69 2.12 -7.06
CA PRO A 66 2.78 3.24 -6.12
C PRO A 66 1.52 3.36 -5.26
N PHE A 67 1.67 3.69 -3.97
CA PHE A 67 0.53 3.93 -3.07
C PHE A 67 -0.44 5.00 -3.61
N ARG A 68 0.08 6.01 -4.32
CA ARG A 68 -0.74 7.03 -5.00
C ARG A 68 -1.78 6.41 -5.93
N TYR A 69 -1.43 5.35 -6.67
CA TYR A 69 -2.38 4.70 -7.56
C TYR A 69 -3.53 4.07 -6.78
N TRP A 70 -3.21 3.41 -5.67
CA TRP A 70 -4.21 2.83 -4.79
C TRP A 70 -5.14 3.90 -4.20
N PHE A 71 -4.62 5.04 -3.74
CA PHE A 71 -5.46 6.11 -3.23
C PHE A 71 -6.38 6.72 -4.30
N ILE A 72 -5.87 6.93 -5.52
CA ILE A 72 -6.69 7.41 -6.64
C ILE A 72 -7.75 6.36 -7.00
N ALA A 73 -7.37 5.08 -7.09
CA ALA A 73 -8.29 3.99 -7.39
C ALA A 73 -9.41 3.89 -6.33
N ILE A 74 -9.06 3.88 -5.04
CA ILE A 74 -10.04 3.87 -3.94
C ILE A 74 -10.95 5.10 -4.01
N HIS A 75 -10.41 6.29 -4.27
CA HIS A 75 -11.22 7.50 -4.40
C HIS A 75 -12.21 7.40 -5.57
N LEU A 76 -11.75 6.98 -6.75
CA LEU A 76 -12.61 6.81 -7.93
C LEU A 76 -13.68 5.73 -7.71
N LEU A 77 -13.32 4.61 -7.08
CA LEU A 77 -14.27 3.51 -6.81
C LEU A 77 -15.30 3.87 -5.75
N THR A 78 -14.96 4.72 -4.77
CA THR A 78 -15.87 5.12 -3.68
C THR A 78 -16.72 6.34 -4.01
N SER A 79 -16.26 7.18 -4.94
CA SER A 79 -16.91 8.47 -5.25
C SER A 79 -17.97 8.37 -6.36
N THR A 80 -18.14 7.19 -6.98
CA THR A 80 -19.15 6.99 -8.03
C THR A 80 -19.95 5.71 -7.80
N LYS A 81 -21.22 5.71 -8.19
CA LYS A 81 -22.06 4.50 -8.20
C LYS A 81 -21.77 3.57 -9.39
N LYS A 82 -20.92 3.99 -10.34
CA LYS A 82 -20.58 3.23 -11.54
C LYS A 82 -19.32 2.41 -11.30
N SER A 83 -19.30 1.17 -11.76
CA SER A 83 -18.09 0.34 -11.75
C SER A 83 -17.07 0.89 -12.75
N PHE A 84 -15.79 0.89 -12.35
CA PHE A 84 -14.67 1.21 -13.22
C PHE A 84 -14.16 -0.08 -13.85
N SER A 85 -14.01 -0.10 -15.18
CA SER A 85 -13.25 -1.16 -15.83
C SER A 85 -11.75 -0.98 -15.56
N ALA A 86 -10.99 -2.08 -15.58
CA ALA A 86 -9.54 -2.01 -15.46
C ALA A 86 -8.90 -1.11 -16.53
N ALA A 87 -9.47 -1.08 -17.74
CA ALA A 87 -8.99 -0.22 -18.83
C ALA A 87 -9.26 1.26 -18.57
N GLU A 88 -10.43 1.60 -18.02
CA GLU A 88 -10.74 2.96 -17.60
C GLU A 88 -9.78 3.42 -16.49
N LEU A 89 -9.61 2.59 -15.46
CA LEU A 89 -8.71 2.89 -14.35
C LEU A 89 -7.26 3.05 -14.83
N GLN A 90 -6.82 2.21 -15.77
CA GLN A 90 -5.49 2.34 -16.39
C GLN A 90 -5.33 3.70 -17.08
N ARG A 91 -6.35 4.15 -17.83
CA ARG A 91 -6.34 5.46 -18.49
C ARG A 91 -6.27 6.60 -17.48
N GLN A 92 -7.08 6.56 -16.42
CA GLN A 92 -7.09 7.57 -15.36
C GLN A 92 -5.76 7.65 -14.60
N LEU A 93 -5.11 6.50 -14.38
CA LEU A 93 -3.81 6.42 -13.70
C LEU A 93 -2.60 6.71 -14.61
N GLY A 94 -2.82 6.71 -15.94
CA GLY A 94 -1.75 6.83 -16.94
C GLY A 94 -0.73 5.69 -16.86
N HIS A 95 -1.14 4.48 -16.47
CA HIS A 95 -0.21 3.35 -16.32
C HIS A 95 0.01 2.64 -17.66
N LYS A 96 1.28 2.34 -17.98
CA LYS A 96 1.65 1.78 -19.29
C LYS A 96 1.11 0.36 -19.52
N ARG A 97 1.09 -0.47 -18.47
CA ARG A 97 0.73 -1.89 -18.58
C ARG A 97 -0.67 -2.12 -18.03
N TYR A 98 -1.45 -2.95 -18.71
CA TYR A 98 -2.81 -3.29 -18.27
C TYR A 98 -2.80 -4.23 -17.06
N GLU A 99 -1.99 -5.30 -17.13
CA GLU A 99 -1.97 -6.39 -16.15
C GLU A 99 -1.83 -5.92 -14.68
N PRO A 100 -0.91 -5.00 -14.31
CA PRO A 100 -0.85 -4.52 -12.93
C PRO A 100 -2.12 -3.83 -12.43
N ILE A 101 -2.84 -3.14 -13.32
CA ILE A 101 -4.12 -2.50 -13.00
C ILE A 101 -5.25 -3.52 -12.92
N TRP A 102 -5.21 -4.56 -13.75
CA TRP A 102 -6.16 -5.66 -13.65
C TRP A 102 -6.01 -6.41 -12.32
N ASN A 103 -4.77 -6.73 -11.91
CA ASN A 103 -4.42 -7.33 -10.61
C ASN A 103 -4.71 -6.41 -9.40
N MET A 104 -4.96 -5.12 -9.62
CA MET A 104 -5.38 -4.20 -8.57
C MET A 104 -6.88 -4.34 -8.26
N LEU A 105 -7.67 -4.78 -9.24
CA LEU A 105 -9.13 -4.89 -9.15
C LEU A 105 -9.64 -6.31 -8.87
N HIS A 106 -8.82 -7.33 -9.12
CA HIS A 106 -9.16 -8.75 -9.00
C HIS A 106 -8.11 -9.46 -8.14
#